data_AF-A0A7V1DS14-F1
#
_entry.id   AF-A0A7V1DS14-F1
#
_cell.length_a   1.000
_cell.length_b   1.000
_cell.length_c   1.000
_cell.angle_alpha   90.00
_cell.angle_beta   90.00
_cell.angle_gamma   90.00
#
_symmetry.space_group_name_H-M   'P 1'
#
loop_
_entity.id
_entity.type
_entity.pdbx_description
1 polymer ?
#
loop_
_entity_poly.entity_id
_entity_poly.type
_entity_poly.pdbx_seq_one_letter_code
_entity_poly.pdbx_strand_id
1 'polypeptide(L)'
;MHAQEHEVFSADERAILAPYFTNLDRPVFALRNLPEVVKGALFARYSRSPKSVRRLFLEEFLDRTEGTPGVEVGVERAERLYERVFDEYGDDSVAQLGGVHVACEGVSNVLTKVLEWGRLMAYLEQSTRYIPYDTKVGGRWRYVVPPELEEHPLRASYEETLDHLFTTYTEWLPRLQNYFAQRFPREPGDPEAAYRRSIRAKALDTLRGLLPAATQANVGLFGTAQAYELLLLRMRAHPLGEAR
;
A
#
# COMPACT_ATOMS: atom_id res chain seq x y z
N MET A 1 17.16 10.15 -38.38
CA MET A 1 17.63 9.73 -37.05
C MET A 1 18.59 10.82 -36.57
N HIS A 2 18.08 11.86 -35.90
CA HIS A 2 18.93 12.95 -35.41
C HIS A 2 19.81 12.39 -34.29
N ALA A 3 21.13 12.50 -34.44
CA ALA A 3 22.05 12.26 -33.34
C ALA A 3 21.70 13.29 -32.25
N GLN A 4 21.18 12.81 -31.11
CA GLN A 4 21.08 13.65 -29.92
C GLN A 4 22.50 14.08 -29.58
N GLU A 5 22.82 15.36 -29.76
CA GLU A 5 24.06 15.92 -29.23
C GLU A 5 24.09 15.61 -27.73
N HIS A 6 25.11 14.86 -27.31
CA HIS A 6 25.29 14.55 -25.89
C HIS A 6 25.57 15.85 -25.17
N GLU A 7 24.64 16.26 -24.30
CA GLU A 7 24.84 17.43 -23.46
C GLU A 7 26.10 17.27 -22.61
N VAL A 8 26.98 18.28 -22.66
CA VAL A 8 28.26 18.27 -21.95
C VAL A 8 28.11 19.05 -20.65
N PHE A 9 28.33 18.35 -19.54
CA PHE A 9 28.38 18.94 -18.20
C PHE A 9 29.83 19.20 -17.76
N SER A 10 30.07 20.33 -17.09
CA SER A 10 31.36 20.66 -16.48
C SER A 10 31.73 19.68 -15.35
N ALA A 11 32.98 19.71 -14.88
CA ALA A 11 33.40 18.86 -13.76
C ALA A 11 32.57 19.13 -12.48
N ASP A 12 32.29 20.40 -12.20
CA ASP A 12 31.49 20.82 -11.05
C ASP A 12 30.03 20.41 -11.20
N GLU A 13 29.44 20.62 -12.38
CA GLU A 13 28.07 20.18 -12.68
C GLU A 13 27.93 18.66 -12.56
N ARG A 14 28.94 17.91 -13.02
CA ARG A 14 28.96 16.45 -12.88
C ARG A 14 29.04 16.03 -11.41
N ALA A 15 29.84 16.71 -10.60
CA ALA A 15 29.93 16.45 -9.16
C ALA A 15 28.58 16.69 -8.46
N ILE A 16 27.85 17.74 -8.85
CA ILE A 16 26.51 18.06 -8.35
C ILE A 16 25.46 17.03 -8.79
N LEU A 17 25.49 16.59 -10.06
CA LEU A 17 24.49 15.68 -10.63
C LEU A 17 24.69 14.22 -10.22
N ALA A 18 25.94 13.79 -10.01
CA ALA A 18 26.29 12.38 -9.77
C ALA A 18 25.48 11.73 -8.63
N PRO A 19 25.17 12.39 -7.50
CA PRO A 19 24.34 11.81 -6.44
C PRO A 19 22.90 11.49 -6.85
N TYR A 20 22.35 12.21 -7.84
CA TYR A 20 20.92 12.19 -8.16
C TYR A 20 20.55 11.41 -9.42
N PHE A 21 21.53 11.09 -10.27
CA PHE A 21 21.32 10.36 -11.53
C PHE A 21 22.24 9.14 -11.61
N THR A 22 21.78 8.02 -12.19
CA THR A 22 22.60 6.81 -12.33
C THR A 22 23.68 6.91 -13.40
N ASN A 23 23.51 7.78 -14.39
CA ASN A 23 24.55 8.20 -15.34
C ASN A 23 24.22 9.60 -15.87
N LEU A 24 25.22 10.26 -16.47
CA LEU A 24 25.12 11.67 -16.89
C LEU A 24 25.16 11.87 -18.41
N ASP A 25 25.49 10.81 -19.14
CA ASP A 25 25.89 10.87 -20.55
C ASP A 25 25.10 9.90 -21.43
N ARG A 26 24.25 9.03 -20.87
CA ARG A 26 23.41 8.09 -21.65
C ARG A 26 21.95 8.54 -21.67
N PRO A 27 21.19 8.14 -22.72
CA PRO A 27 19.77 8.48 -22.84
C PRO A 27 18.87 7.75 -21.83
N VAL A 28 19.31 6.60 -21.31
CA VAL A 28 18.56 5.81 -20.32
C VAL A 28 19.25 5.88 -18.97
N PHE A 29 18.56 6.38 -17.96
CA PHE A 29 19.06 6.59 -16.61
C PHE A 29 17.89 6.65 -15.62
N ALA A 30 18.20 6.51 -14.33
CA ALA A 30 17.23 6.65 -13.26
C ALA A 30 17.59 7.83 -12.35
N LEU A 31 16.57 8.47 -11.80
CA LEU A 31 16.69 9.43 -10.71
C LEU A 31 16.83 8.64 -9.41
N ARG A 32 17.68 9.11 -8.50
CA ARG A 32 17.91 8.51 -7.18
C ARG A 32 18.12 9.61 -6.16
N ASN A 33 17.94 9.29 -4.87
CA ASN A 33 18.25 10.20 -3.76
C ASN A 33 17.54 11.58 -3.84
N LEU A 34 16.39 11.66 -4.53
CA LEU A 34 15.53 12.83 -4.59
C LEU A 34 14.21 12.54 -3.86
N PRO A 35 13.61 13.50 -3.16
CA PRO A 35 12.24 13.38 -2.67
C PRO A 35 11.25 13.13 -3.81
N GLU A 36 10.20 12.33 -3.58
CA GLU A 36 9.20 12.01 -4.62
C GLU A 36 8.51 13.26 -5.18
N VAL A 37 8.19 14.23 -4.32
CA VAL A 37 7.59 15.52 -4.75
C VAL A 37 8.51 16.28 -5.71
N VAL A 38 9.82 16.25 -5.48
CA VAL A 38 10.81 16.88 -6.37
C VAL A 38 10.87 16.14 -7.71
N LYS A 39 10.84 14.81 -7.71
CA LYS A 39 10.80 14.02 -8.95
C LYS A 39 9.55 14.33 -9.78
N GLY A 40 8.39 14.38 -9.13
CA GLY A 40 7.12 14.69 -9.78
C GLY A 40 7.11 16.08 -10.40
N ALA A 41 7.49 17.10 -9.64
CA ALA A 41 7.56 18.47 -10.15
C ALA A 41 8.61 18.64 -11.25
N LEU A 42 9.77 17.98 -11.14
CA LEU A 42 10.81 17.99 -12.17
C LEU A 42 10.31 17.39 -13.48
N PHE A 43 9.61 16.24 -13.44
CA PHE A 43 9.06 15.62 -14.64
C PHE A 43 7.88 16.40 -15.23
N ALA A 44 7.03 16.98 -14.40
CA ALA A 44 5.99 17.89 -14.86
C ALA A 44 6.60 19.07 -15.64
N ARG A 45 7.63 19.72 -15.08
CA ARG A 45 8.36 20.81 -15.76
C ARG A 45 9.11 20.33 -17.00
N TYR A 46 9.73 19.14 -16.95
CA TYR A 46 10.46 18.53 -18.07
C TYR A 46 9.56 18.28 -19.29
N SER A 47 8.32 17.85 -19.09
CA SER A 47 7.38 17.55 -20.18
C SER A 47 7.11 18.72 -21.12
N ARG A 48 7.35 19.97 -20.67
CA ARG A 48 7.10 21.22 -21.40
C ARG A 48 8.36 22.10 -21.52
N SER A 49 9.54 21.53 -21.26
CA SER A 49 10.83 22.23 -21.35
C SER A 49 11.64 21.71 -22.53
N PRO A 50 12.33 22.57 -23.30
CA PRO A 50 13.27 22.13 -24.32
C PRO A 50 14.60 21.61 -23.72
N LYS A 51 14.83 21.81 -22.41
CA LYS A 51 16.05 21.38 -21.70
C LYS A 51 16.00 19.89 -21.37
N SER A 52 17.17 19.25 -21.25
CA SER A 52 17.24 17.92 -20.64
C SER A 52 16.83 17.98 -19.16
N VAL A 53 16.35 16.86 -18.60
CA VAL A 53 15.98 16.78 -17.18
C VAL A 53 17.17 17.06 -16.24
N ARG A 54 18.41 16.78 -16.65
CA ARG A 54 19.62 17.06 -15.85
C ARG A 54 19.94 18.54 -15.81
N ARG A 55 19.86 19.21 -16.96
CA ARG A 55 20.01 20.68 -17.08
C ARG A 55 18.92 21.41 -16.32
N LEU A 56 17.68 20.96 -16.49
CA LEU A 56 16.53 21.49 -15.77
C LEU A 56 16.71 21.35 -14.26
N PHE A 57 17.20 20.20 -13.80
CA PHE A 57 17.49 19.98 -12.38
C PHE A 57 18.53 20.97 -11.84
N LEU A 58 19.67 21.13 -12.55
CA LEU A 58 20.73 22.07 -12.14
C LEU A 58 20.23 23.51 -12.04
N GLU A 59 19.46 23.97 -13.02
CA GLU A 59 19.08 25.38 -13.12
C GLU A 59 17.86 25.74 -12.27
N GLU A 60 16.92 24.81 -12.07
CA GLU A 60 15.61 25.14 -11.49
C GLU A 60 15.32 24.38 -10.19
N PHE A 61 16.07 23.32 -9.84
CA PHE A 61 15.74 22.43 -8.71
C PHE A 61 16.90 22.18 -7.73
N LEU A 62 18.13 22.63 -8.01
CA LEU A 62 19.29 22.38 -7.14
C LEU A 62 19.10 22.95 -5.72
N ASP A 63 18.71 24.23 -5.62
CA ASP A 63 18.41 24.92 -4.35
C ASP A 63 17.25 24.28 -3.55
N ARG A 64 16.53 23.33 -4.17
CA ARG A 64 15.38 22.63 -3.58
C ARG A 64 15.75 21.26 -3.01
N THR A 65 17.02 20.86 -3.15
CA THR A 65 17.57 19.61 -2.60
C THR A 65 18.37 19.79 -1.32
N GLU A 66 18.56 21.03 -0.87
CA GLU A 66 19.12 21.35 0.45
C GLU A 66 18.12 21.05 1.56
N GLY A 67 17.95 19.76 1.83
CA GLY A 67 17.21 19.24 2.96
C GLY A 67 17.84 17.90 3.34
N THR A 68 18.47 17.87 4.51
CA THR A 68 18.92 16.63 5.15
C THR A 68 17.79 15.60 5.10
N PRO A 69 18.07 14.30 4.88
CA PRO A 69 17.02 13.27 4.93
C PRO A 69 16.33 13.32 6.29
N GLY A 70 15.09 13.82 6.33
CA GLY A 70 14.26 13.85 7.55
C GLY A 70 13.97 15.22 8.18
N VAL A 71 14.06 16.36 7.48
CA VAL A 71 13.69 17.67 8.06
C VAL A 71 12.60 18.39 7.26
N GLU A 72 11.54 18.79 7.97
CA GLU A 72 10.26 19.39 7.55
C GLU A 72 10.34 20.69 6.71
N VAL A 73 11.53 21.31 6.56
CA VAL A 73 11.70 22.61 5.89
C VAL A 73 11.47 22.55 4.36
N GLY A 74 11.47 21.35 3.77
CA GLY A 74 11.19 21.14 2.34
C GLY A 74 9.71 20.97 1.98
N VAL A 75 8.82 20.73 2.96
CA VAL A 75 7.43 20.31 2.70
C VAL A 75 6.60 21.47 2.14
N GLU A 76 6.48 22.60 2.84
CA GLU A 76 5.69 23.73 2.36
C GLU A 76 6.16 24.29 1.00
N ARG A 77 7.48 24.29 0.74
CA ARG A 77 8.03 24.83 -0.50
C ARG A 77 7.83 23.86 -1.68
N ALA A 78 7.83 22.55 -1.41
CA ALA A 78 7.49 21.51 -2.37
C ALA A 78 5.98 21.44 -2.61
N GLU A 79 5.15 21.64 -1.60
CA GLU A 79 3.68 21.77 -1.71
C GLU A 79 3.30 22.98 -2.59
N ARG A 80 3.85 24.18 -2.33
CA ARG A 80 3.62 25.37 -3.17
C ARG A 80 4.12 25.21 -4.62
N LEU A 81 5.04 24.29 -4.87
CA LEU A 81 5.48 23.94 -6.23
C LEU A 81 4.50 22.95 -6.85
N TYR A 82 4.08 21.95 -6.08
CA TYR A 82 3.07 20.99 -6.50
C TYR A 82 1.77 21.72 -6.83
N GLU A 83 1.26 22.59 -5.95
CA GLU A 83 0.08 23.44 -6.19
C GLU A 83 0.23 24.29 -7.45
N ARG A 84 1.34 25.03 -7.64
CA ARG A 84 1.55 25.81 -8.88
C ARG A 84 1.59 24.94 -10.13
N VAL A 85 2.21 23.77 -10.05
CA VAL A 85 2.28 22.82 -11.16
C VAL A 85 0.90 22.17 -11.42
N PHE A 86 0.06 21.98 -10.41
CA PHE A 86 -1.31 21.51 -10.59
C PHE A 86 -2.21 22.60 -11.17
N ASP A 87 -2.16 23.80 -10.59
CA ASP A 87 -2.98 24.97 -10.95
C ASP A 87 -2.67 25.51 -12.35
N GLU A 88 -1.40 25.58 -12.74
CA GLU A 88 -1.01 26.10 -14.05
C GLU A 88 -1.31 25.12 -15.20
N TYR A 89 -1.43 23.82 -14.92
CA TYR A 89 -1.24 22.81 -15.97
C TYR A 89 -2.35 21.79 -16.19
N GLY A 90 -3.32 21.64 -15.26
CA GLY A 90 -4.56 20.87 -15.47
C GLY A 90 -4.36 19.43 -15.96
N ASP A 91 -3.21 18.84 -15.66
CA ASP A 91 -2.75 17.59 -16.25
C ASP A 91 -2.80 16.47 -15.21
N ASP A 92 -3.84 15.63 -15.28
CA ASP A 92 -4.05 14.49 -14.38
C ASP A 92 -2.86 13.52 -14.35
N SER A 93 -1.98 13.54 -15.37
CA SER A 93 -0.80 12.68 -15.40
C SER A 93 0.25 13.05 -14.34
N VAL A 94 0.30 14.32 -13.90
CA VAL A 94 1.20 14.75 -12.81
C VAL A 94 0.81 14.08 -11.49
N ALA A 95 -0.47 13.86 -11.25
CA ALA A 95 -0.98 13.16 -10.08
C ALA A 95 -0.54 11.69 -9.98
N GLN A 96 0.03 11.13 -11.05
CA GLN A 96 0.62 9.79 -11.05
C GLN A 96 2.07 9.77 -10.53
N LEU A 97 2.73 10.92 -10.46
CA LEU A 97 4.16 10.99 -10.15
C LEU A 97 4.46 11.03 -8.65
N GLY A 98 3.44 11.22 -7.82
CA GLY A 98 3.51 11.08 -6.36
C GLY A 98 2.67 9.89 -5.90
N GLY A 99 3.14 9.16 -4.89
CA GLY A 99 2.43 8.04 -4.29
C GLY A 99 2.43 8.06 -2.78
N VAL A 100 1.40 7.46 -2.18
CA VAL A 100 1.17 7.43 -0.74
C VAL A 100 0.96 6.00 -0.26
N HIS A 101 1.59 5.67 0.87
CA HIS A 101 1.35 4.44 1.60
C HIS A 101 0.24 4.67 2.65
N VAL A 102 -0.80 3.85 2.62
CA VAL A 102 -1.90 3.90 3.59
C VAL A 102 -2.05 2.53 4.24
N ALA A 103 -2.17 2.49 5.57
CA ALA A 103 -2.50 1.29 6.31
C ALA A 103 -3.95 1.39 6.79
N CYS A 104 -4.76 0.39 6.47
CA CYS A 104 -6.09 0.21 7.02
C CYS A 104 -6.06 -0.99 7.97
N GLU A 105 -6.34 -0.78 9.25
CA GLU A 105 -6.27 -1.82 10.27
C GLU A 105 -7.64 -2.03 10.93
N GLY A 106 -7.97 -3.29 11.24
CA GLY A 106 -9.23 -3.61 11.91
C GLY A 106 -10.48 -3.38 11.06
N VAL A 107 -10.33 -3.29 9.74
CA VAL A 107 -11.42 -3.13 8.76
C VAL A 107 -11.98 -4.48 8.36
N SER A 108 -13.25 -4.57 7.95
CA SER A 108 -13.84 -5.84 7.54
C SER A 108 -13.17 -6.39 6.28
N ASN A 109 -13.25 -7.71 6.08
CA ASN A 109 -12.81 -8.33 4.83
C ASN A 109 -13.58 -7.79 3.63
N VAL A 110 -14.83 -7.35 3.81
CA VAL A 110 -15.59 -6.67 2.75
C VAL A 110 -14.90 -5.37 2.34
N LEU A 111 -14.51 -4.53 3.29
CA LEU A 111 -13.81 -3.29 3.00
C LEU A 111 -12.45 -3.56 2.34
N THR A 112 -11.70 -4.58 2.77
CA THR A 112 -10.44 -4.92 2.08
C THR A 112 -10.67 -5.23 0.60
N LYS A 113 -11.73 -5.97 0.23
CA LYS A 113 -12.04 -6.22 -1.19
C LYS A 113 -12.44 -4.96 -1.96
N VAL A 114 -13.11 -4.00 -1.32
CA VAL A 114 -13.43 -2.70 -1.95
C VAL A 114 -12.15 -1.92 -2.23
N LEU A 115 -11.24 -1.87 -1.25
CA LEU A 115 -9.94 -1.20 -1.32
C LEU A 115 -9.05 -1.83 -2.42
N GLU A 116 -9.03 -3.16 -2.52
CA GLU A 116 -8.17 -3.92 -3.45
C GLU A 116 -8.71 -3.98 -4.90
N TRP A 117 -9.88 -3.41 -5.18
CA TRP A 117 -10.50 -3.53 -6.50
C TRP A 117 -9.74 -2.80 -7.62
N GLY A 118 -9.04 -1.70 -7.29
CA GLY A 118 -8.27 -0.93 -8.28
C GLY A 118 -7.07 -1.71 -8.82
N ARG A 119 -6.74 -1.59 -10.10
CA ARG A 119 -5.59 -2.30 -10.71
C ARG A 119 -4.29 -1.48 -10.76
N LEU A 120 -4.36 -0.20 -10.40
CA LEU A 120 -3.25 0.77 -10.52
C LEU A 120 -2.64 1.12 -9.14
N MET A 121 -2.74 0.20 -8.19
CA MET A 121 -2.17 0.30 -6.85
C MET A 121 -1.55 -1.05 -6.47
N ALA A 122 -0.75 -1.05 -5.41
CA ALA A 122 -0.22 -2.23 -4.77
C ALA A 122 -0.93 -2.45 -3.44
N TYR A 123 -1.18 -3.72 -3.11
CA TYR A 123 -1.89 -4.12 -1.90
C TYR A 123 -1.15 -5.24 -1.19
N LEU A 124 -1.24 -5.24 0.14
CA LEU A 124 -0.77 -6.33 0.98
C LEU A 124 -1.73 -6.55 2.14
N GLU A 125 -2.63 -7.52 1.97
CA GLU A 125 -3.60 -7.92 3.00
C GLU A 125 -3.03 -8.96 3.96
N GLN A 126 -3.43 -8.86 5.22
CA GLN A 126 -3.18 -9.87 6.25
C GLN A 126 -3.74 -11.24 5.84
N SER A 127 -2.88 -12.25 5.79
CA SER A 127 -3.26 -13.58 5.33
C SER A 127 -3.96 -14.41 6.40
N THR A 128 -5.21 -14.79 6.14
CA THR A 128 -5.98 -15.77 6.94
C THR A 128 -5.40 -17.19 6.86
N ARG A 129 -4.47 -17.46 5.94
CA ARG A 129 -3.80 -18.77 5.82
C ARG A 129 -2.67 -18.95 6.83
N TYR A 130 -2.18 -17.87 7.42
CA TYR A 130 -1.02 -17.88 8.32
C TYR A 130 -1.30 -17.25 9.68
N ILE A 131 -2.23 -16.31 9.75
CA ILE A 131 -2.63 -15.64 11.00
C ILE A 131 -3.91 -16.29 11.53
N PRO A 132 -3.91 -16.81 12.76
CA PRO A 132 -5.11 -17.37 13.37
C PRO A 132 -6.06 -16.25 13.84
N TYR A 133 -7.35 -16.60 13.95
CA TYR A 133 -8.42 -15.76 14.49
C TYR A 133 -9.02 -16.37 15.77
N ASP A 134 -8.14 -16.88 16.64
CA ASP A 134 -8.45 -17.64 17.85
C ASP A 134 -8.35 -16.84 19.15
N THR A 135 -8.12 -15.52 19.05
CA THR A 135 -7.95 -14.62 20.18
C THR A 135 -8.91 -13.43 20.13
N LYS A 136 -9.40 -13.06 21.31
CA LYS A 136 -10.19 -11.84 21.54
C LYS A 136 -9.28 -10.64 21.81
N VAL A 137 -9.68 -9.46 21.34
CA VAL A 137 -9.04 -8.17 21.62
C VAL A 137 -10.03 -7.31 22.40
N GLY A 138 -9.64 -6.81 23.57
CA GLY A 138 -10.54 -6.04 24.44
C GLY A 138 -11.81 -6.83 24.84
N GLY A 139 -11.70 -8.16 24.96
CA GLY A 139 -12.83 -9.03 25.30
C GLY A 139 -13.80 -9.34 24.15
N ARG A 140 -13.54 -8.86 22.93
CA ARG A 140 -14.38 -9.09 21.75
C ARG A 140 -13.66 -9.90 20.67
N TRP A 141 -14.42 -10.65 19.89
CA TRP A 141 -13.90 -11.29 18.68
C TRP A 141 -13.61 -10.23 17.60
N ARG A 142 -12.72 -10.57 16.66
CA ARG A 142 -12.21 -9.65 15.65
C ARG A 142 -13.13 -9.59 14.43
N TYR A 143 -14.31 -9.00 14.59
CA TYR A 143 -15.23 -8.71 13.49
C TYR A 143 -15.80 -7.29 13.58
N VAL A 144 -16.24 -6.77 12.42
CA VAL A 144 -16.93 -5.48 12.32
C VAL A 144 -18.43 -5.67 12.48
N VAL A 145 -19.06 -4.80 13.27
CA VAL A 145 -20.51 -4.61 13.28
C VAL A 145 -20.81 -3.42 12.38
N PRO A 146 -21.50 -3.60 11.24
CA PRO A 146 -21.78 -2.52 10.31
C PRO A 146 -22.59 -1.40 10.98
N PRO A 147 -22.36 -0.12 10.64
CA PRO A 147 -23.11 1.00 11.20
C PRO A 147 -24.61 0.91 10.91
N GLU A 148 -25.02 0.24 9.84
CA GLU A 148 -26.43 -0.02 9.51
C GLU A 148 -27.16 -0.89 10.54
N LEU A 149 -26.41 -1.60 11.39
CA LEU A 149 -26.98 -2.36 12.50
C LEU A 149 -27.06 -1.54 13.80
N GLU A 150 -26.61 -0.29 13.80
CA GLU A 150 -26.81 0.58 14.95
C GLU A 150 -28.31 0.77 15.21
N GLU A 151 -28.73 0.51 16.46
CA GLU A 151 -30.14 0.48 16.89
C GLU A 151 -31.08 -0.47 16.09
N HIS A 152 -30.52 -1.33 15.22
CA HIS A 152 -31.30 -2.24 14.40
C HIS A 152 -31.68 -3.51 15.17
N PRO A 153 -32.92 -4.03 15.03
CA PRO A 153 -33.36 -5.25 15.75
C PRO A 153 -32.51 -6.50 15.49
N LEU A 154 -31.83 -6.57 14.34
CA LEU A 154 -30.98 -7.71 13.98
C LEU A 154 -29.58 -7.67 14.62
N ARG A 155 -29.19 -6.57 15.28
CA ARG A 155 -27.82 -6.42 15.82
C ARG A 155 -27.45 -7.56 16.78
N ALA A 156 -28.32 -7.87 17.72
CA ALA A 156 -28.05 -8.92 18.71
C ALA A 156 -27.86 -10.29 18.04
N SER A 157 -28.74 -10.64 17.10
CA SER A 157 -28.63 -11.91 16.36
C SER A 157 -27.37 -11.96 15.49
N TYR A 158 -26.96 -10.84 14.90
CA TYR A 158 -25.71 -10.73 14.16
C TYR A 158 -24.50 -10.99 15.06
N GLU A 159 -24.38 -10.26 16.16
CA GLU A 159 -23.26 -10.39 17.11
C GLU A 159 -23.19 -11.81 17.69
N GLU A 160 -24.32 -12.39 18.11
CA GLU A 160 -24.39 -13.76 18.63
C GLU A 160 -23.95 -14.80 17.59
N THR A 161 -24.38 -14.64 16.34
CA THR A 161 -24.00 -15.55 15.24
C THR A 161 -22.50 -15.48 14.98
N LEU A 162 -21.93 -14.28 14.93
CA LEU A 162 -20.51 -14.10 14.70
C LEU A 162 -19.68 -14.61 15.89
N ASP A 163 -20.11 -14.36 17.12
CA ASP A 163 -19.48 -14.91 18.32
C ASP A 163 -19.46 -16.44 18.31
N HIS A 164 -20.54 -17.07 17.85
CA HIS A 164 -20.61 -18.52 17.68
C HIS A 164 -19.64 -19.03 16.61
N LEU A 165 -19.53 -18.36 15.46
CA LEU A 165 -18.59 -18.72 14.40
C LEU A 165 -17.13 -18.66 14.87
N PHE A 166 -16.73 -17.59 15.56
CA PHE A 166 -15.36 -17.45 16.08
C PHE A 166 -15.06 -18.44 17.20
N THR A 167 -16.04 -18.71 18.07
CA THR A 167 -15.89 -19.75 19.11
C THR A 167 -15.68 -21.12 18.48
N THR A 168 -16.51 -21.46 17.48
CA THR A 168 -16.38 -22.72 16.72
C THR A 168 -15.03 -22.80 16.02
N TYR A 169 -14.60 -21.75 15.32
CA TYR A 169 -13.29 -21.68 14.69
C TYR A 169 -12.15 -21.98 15.69
N THR A 170 -12.20 -21.35 16.86
CA THR A 170 -11.18 -21.46 17.91
C THR A 170 -11.11 -22.88 18.47
N GLU A 171 -12.25 -23.52 18.74
CA GLU A 171 -12.32 -24.88 19.26
C GLU A 171 -11.84 -25.93 18.25
N TRP A 172 -12.09 -25.69 16.95
CA TRP A 172 -11.72 -26.62 15.88
C TRP A 172 -10.26 -26.49 15.43
N LEU A 173 -9.60 -25.34 15.64
CA LEU A 173 -8.21 -25.13 15.26
C LEU A 173 -7.25 -26.22 15.79
N PRO A 174 -7.17 -26.50 17.10
CA PRO A 174 -6.29 -27.56 17.60
C PRO A 174 -6.69 -28.95 17.11
N ARG A 175 -8.00 -29.21 16.90
CA ARG A 175 -8.50 -30.50 16.38
C ARG A 175 -8.00 -30.76 14.96
N LEU A 176 -8.06 -29.75 14.10
CA LEU A 176 -7.55 -29.87 12.73
C LEU A 176 -6.03 -29.89 12.65
N GLN A 177 -5.33 -29.18 13.53
CA GLN A 177 -3.88 -29.33 13.64
C GLN A 177 -3.50 -30.77 14.00
N ASN A 178 -4.17 -31.38 14.97
CA ASN A 178 -3.95 -32.78 15.34
C ASN A 178 -4.29 -33.75 14.21
N TYR A 179 -5.43 -33.54 13.53
CA TYR A 179 -5.82 -34.32 12.36
C TYR A 179 -4.74 -34.27 11.26
N PHE A 180 -4.28 -33.07 10.89
CA PHE A 180 -3.27 -32.92 9.86
C PHE A 180 -1.90 -33.46 10.27
N ALA A 181 -1.53 -33.36 11.55
CA ALA A 181 -0.29 -33.96 12.05
C ALA A 181 -0.31 -35.50 11.99
N GLN A 182 -1.48 -36.12 12.17
CA GLN A 182 -1.65 -37.57 12.00
C GLN A 182 -1.65 -37.97 10.51
N ARG A 183 -2.32 -37.18 9.67
CA ARG A 183 -2.43 -37.44 8.22
C ARG A 183 -1.10 -37.24 7.49
N PHE A 184 -0.31 -36.26 7.92
CA PHE A 184 0.96 -35.89 7.33
C PHE A 184 2.03 -35.93 8.42
N PRO A 185 2.51 -37.10 8.83
CA PRO A 185 3.54 -37.21 9.86
C PRO A 185 4.86 -36.58 9.40
N ARG A 186 5.65 -36.07 10.35
CA ARG A 186 6.96 -35.48 10.07
C ARG A 186 7.94 -36.54 9.59
N GLU A 187 8.66 -36.27 8.49
CA GLU A 187 9.67 -37.19 7.99
C GLU A 187 11.02 -37.03 8.70
N PRO A 188 11.85 -38.09 8.76
CA PRO A 188 13.23 -37.99 9.23
C PRO A 188 14.02 -37.02 8.36
N GLY A 189 14.48 -35.91 8.94
CA GLY A 189 15.22 -34.85 8.25
C GLY A 189 14.46 -33.52 8.12
N ASP A 190 13.13 -33.53 8.31
CA ASP A 190 12.35 -32.29 8.29
C ASP A 190 12.68 -31.40 9.50
N PRO A 191 13.00 -30.10 9.28
CA PRO A 191 13.08 -29.13 10.36
C PRO A 191 11.73 -29.03 11.08
N GLU A 192 11.72 -29.30 12.39
CA GLU A 192 10.50 -29.35 13.21
C GLU A 192 9.67 -28.05 13.11
N ALA A 193 10.34 -26.90 13.07
CA ALA A 193 9.66 -25.60 12.92
C ALA A 193 8.95 -25.45 11.57
N ALA A 194 9.56 -25.94 10.47
CA ALA A 194 8.95 -25.89 9.15
C ALA A 194 7.73 -26.82 9.07
N TYR A 195 7.85 -28.03 9.63
CA TYR A 195 6.75 -28.97 9.77
C TYR A 195 5.57 -28.40 10.59
N ARG A 196 5.83 -27.85 11.78
CA ARG A 196 4.76 -27.24 12.60
C ARG A 196 4.05 -26.10 11.88
N ARG A 197 4.79 -25.25 11.15
CA ARG A 197 4.21 -24.18 10.33
C ARG A 197 3.34 -24.74 9.20
N SER A 198 3.75 -25.81 8.53
CA SER A 198 2.98 -26.40 7.43
C SER A 198 1.67 -27.02 7.94
N ILE A 199 1.70 -27.74 9.07
CA ILE A 199 0.49 -28.28 9.72
C ILE A 199 -0.46 -27.16 10.14
N ARG A 200 0.07 -26.10 10.77
CA ARG A 200 -0.73 -24.92 11.14
C ARG A 200 -1.35 -24.25 9.93
N ALA A 201 -0.58 -24.03 8.86
CA ALA A 201 -1.09 -23.43 7.64
C ALA A 201 -2.21 -24.27 7.00
N LYS A 202 -2.10 -25.61 6.98
CA LYS A 202 -3.17 -26.50 6.51
C LYS A 202 -4.45 -26.37 7.33
N ALA A 203 -4.33 -26.33 8.66
CA ALA A 203 -5.47 -26.15 9.55
C ALA A 203 -6.15 -24.80 9.34
N LEU A 204 -5.38 -23.71 9.27
CA LEU A 204 -5.89 -22.35 9.03
C LEU A 204 -6.56 -22.22 7.65
N ASP A 205 -5.92 -22.70 6.60
CA ASP A 205 -6.44 -22.65 5.22
C ASP A 205 -7.73 -23.47 5.04
N THR A 206 -7.91 -24.52 5.86
CA THR A 206 -9.15 -25.31 5.91
C THR A 206 -10.23 -24.60 6.72
N LEU A 207 -9.89 -24.04 7.88
CA LEU A 207 -10.87 -23.41 8.79
C LEU A 207 -11.33 -22.02 8.37
N ARG A 208 -10.57 -21.32 7.52
CA ARG A 208 -10.91 -19.96 7.12
C ARG A 208 -12.30 -19.82 6.48
N GLY A 209 -12.89 -20.92 5.99
CA GLY A 209 -14.29 -20.93 5.52
C GLY A 209 -15.34 -20.66 6.60
N LEU A 210 -14.99 -20.78 7.89
CA LEU A 210 -15.84 -20.38 9.02
C LEU A 210 -15.71 -18.90 9.37
N LEU A 211 -14.68 -18.21 8.88
CA LEU A 211 -14.49 -16.78 9.16
C LEU A 211 -15.52 -15.98 8.35
N PRO A 212 -16.40 -15.21 9.01
CA PRO A 212 -17.40 -14.41 8.31
C PRO A 212 -16.75 -13.29 7.48
N ALA A 213 -17.46 -12.75 6.50
CA ALA A 213 -16.99 -11.60 5.71
C ALA A 213 -16.72 -10.35 6.57
N ALA A 214 -17.33 -10.29 7.75
CA ALA A 214 -17.11 -9.26 8.76
C ALA A 214 -15.80 -9.40 9.53
N THR A 215 -15.06 -10.50 9.39
CA THR A 215 -13.76 -10.69 10.05
C THR A 215 -12.86 -9.51 9.74
N GLN A 216 -12.30 -8.92 10.78
CA GLN A 216 -11.37 -7.82 10.67
C GLN A 216 -10.07 -8.29 10.00
N ALA A 217 -9.51 -7.46 9.15
CA ALA A 217 -8.23 -7.65 8.50
C ALA A 217 -7.47 -6.33 8.48
N ASN A 218 -6.18 -6.43 8.16
CA ASN A 218 -5.34 -5.27 7.90
C ASN A 218 -4.91 -5.33 6.44
N VAL A 219 -4.89 -4.19 5.77
CA VAL A 219 -4.39 -4.06 4.39
C VAL A 219 -3.50 -2.84 4.28
N GLY A 220 -2.30 -3.05 3.72
CA GLY A 220 -1.43 -1.98 3.28
C GLY A 220 -1.71 -1.65 1.82
N LEU A 221 -1.77 -0.37 1.50
CA LEU A 221 -1.96 0.16 0.16
C LEU A 221 -0.77 1.04 -0.22
N PHE A 222 -0.36 0.96 -1.47
CA PHE A 222 0.46 1.98 -2.11
C PHE A 222 -0.15 2.34 -3.44
N GLY A 223 -0.39 3.63 -3.68
CA GLY A 223 -0.96 4.11 -4.93
C GLY A 223 -0.60 5.55 -5.20
N THR A 224 -0.80 5.97 -6.44
CA THR A 224 -0.63 7.36 -6.83
C THR A 224 -1.84 8.20 -6.42
N ALA A 225 -1.70 9.53 -6.40
CA ALA A 225 -2.84 10.40 -6.08
C ALA A 225 -4.03 10.16 -7.03
N GLN A 226 -3.77 9.97 -8.32
CA GLN A 226 -4.81 9.62 -9.30
C GLN A 226 -5.50 8.28 -8.98
N ALA A 227 -4.74 7.27 -8.56
CA ALA A 227 -5.32 5.98 -8.20
C ALA A 227 -6.21 6.08 -6.94
N TYR A 228 -5.78 6.88 -5.95
CA TYR A 228 -6.58 7.18 -4.77
C TYR A 228 -7.84 7.98 -5.09
N GLU A 229 -7.78 8.95 -6.01
CA GLU A 229 -8.97 9.68 -6.46
C GLU A 229 -10.04 8.73 -7.00
N LEU A 230 -9.66 7.82 -7.90
CA LEU A 230 -10.57 6.80 -8.43
C LEU A 230 -11.13 5.87 -7.34
N LEU A 231 -10.30 5.49 -6.37
CA LEU A 231 -10.73 4.69 -5.21
C LEU A 231 -11.76 5.46 -4.38
N LEU A 232 -11.47 6.70 -4.01
CA LEU A 232 -12.33 7.55 -3.19
C LEU A 232 -13.67 7.83 -3.88
N LEU A 233 -13.67 8.11 -5.19
CA LEU A 233 -14.91 8.27 -5.96
C LEU A 233 -15.79 7.02 -5.90
N ARG A 234 -15.20 5.82 -6.01
CA ARG A 234 -15.95 4.56 -5.89
C ARG A 234 -16.47 4.35 -4.47
N MET A 235 -15.62 4.58 -3.48
CA MET A 235 -15.93 4.42 -2.06
C MET A 235 -17.09 5.32 -1.64
N ARG A 236 -17.07 6.60 -2.02
CA ARG A 236 -18.16 7.55 -1.73
C ARG A 236 -19.51 7.14 -2.32
N ALA A 237 -19.50 6.40 -3.43
CA ALA A 237 -20.71 5.88 -4.08
C ALA A 237 -21.15 4.49 -3.54
N HIS A 238 -20.41 3.90 -2.62
CA HIS A 238 -20.66 2.54 -2.14
C HIS A 238 -21.89 2.50 -1.19
N PRO A 239 -22.74 1.46 -1.23
CA PRO A 239 -23.93 1.36 -0.38
C PRO A 239 -23.63 1.08 1.10
N LEU A 240 -22.48 0.47 1.40
CA LEU A 240 -22.07 0.19 2.79
C LEU A 240 -21.42 1.41 3.43
N GLY A 241 -21.82 1.72 4.67
CA GLY A 241 -21.32 2.83 5.47
C GLY A 241 -19.85 2.69 5.84
N GLU A 242 -19.35 1.47 6.08
CA GLU A 242 -17.92 1.24 6.33
C GLU A 242 -17.04 1.65 5.13
N ALA A 243 -17.58 1.58 3.91
CA ALA A 243 -16.84 1.92 2.69
C ALA A 243 -16.94 3.39 2.27
N ARG A 244 -17.85 4.19 2.86
CA ARG A 244 -18.02 5.61 2.53
C ARG A 244 -17.21 6.51 3.45
#